data_AF-A0A3C1GWD7-F1
#
_entry.id   AF-A0A3C1GWD7-F1
#
_cell.length_a   1.000
_cell.length_b   1.000
_cell.length_c   1.000
_cell.angle_alpha   90.00
_cell.angle_beta   90.00
_cell.angle_gamma   90.00
#
_symmetry.space_group_name_H-M   'P 1'
#
loop_
_entity.id
_entity.type
_entity.pdbx_description
1 polymer ?
#
loop_
_entity_poly.entity_id
_entity_poly.type
_entity_poly.pdbx_seq_one_letter_code
_entity_poly.pdbx_strand_id
1 'polypeptide(L)'
;MTTSQKPTFDTFKGLFNESEFVYRHLGSNETKQADLLSAIGYQDMASFINDTVPEPVRLHKDLDLPLAMSEHAALAKLRKMADNVTVNKSYIGQGYSPVRMPAVIQRNVLENPGWYTAYTPYQAEIAQGRLEALLNFQQVCIDLTGLEMAGASLLDEATAAAEAMA
;
A
#
# COMPACT_ATOMS: atom_id res chain seq x y z
N MET A 1 -21.46 7.68 7.69
CA MET A 1 -20.55 6.68 8.30
C MET A 1 -21.26 5.34 8.33
N THR A 2 -20.94 4.45 7.40
CA THR A 2 -21.45 3.09 7.42
C THR A 2 -20.91 2.38 8.64
N THR A 3 -21.77 2.23 9.65
CA THR A 3 -21.59 1.26 10.73
C THR A 3 -21.10 -0.03 10.12
N SER A 4 -19.96 -0.52 10.61
CA SER A 4 -19.60 -1.94 10.53
C SER A 4 -20.79 -2.70 11.08
N GLN A 5 -21.72 -3.11 10.23
CA GLN A 5 -22.74 -4.07 10.57
C GLN A 5 -22.14 -5.42 10.21
N LYS A 6 -22.12 -6.39 11.13
CA LYS A 6 -21.91 -7.80 10.76
C LYS A 6 -22.67 -8.13 9.46
N PRO A 7 -22.08 -8.90 8.53
CA PRO A 7 -22.78 -9.28 7.30
C PRO A 7 -24.10 -9.94 7.67
N THR A 8 -25.21 -9.29 7.31
CA THR A 8 -26.56 -9.81 7.48
C THR A 8 -26.94 -10.51 6.19
N PHE A 9 -27.09 -11.83 6.28
CA PHE A 9 -27.47 -12.69 5.16
C PHE A 9 -29.00 -12.77 4.97
N ASP A 10 -29.74 -11.82 5.57
CA ASP A 10 -31.20 -11.80 5.64
C ASP A 10 -31.86 -11.40 4.30
N THR A 11 -31.05 -11.02 3.30
CA THR A 11 -31.51 -10.69 1.95
C THR A 11 -30.72 -11.45 0.90
N PHE A 12 -31.34 -11.74 -0.24
CA PHE A 12 -30.65 -12.36 -1.39
C PHE A 12 -29.39 -11.58 -1.81
N LYS A 13 -29.42 -10.25 -1.72
CA LYS A 13 -28.26 -9.40 -2.00
C LYS A 13 -27.17 -9.52 -0.92
N GLY A 14 -27.55 -9.73 0.34
CA GLY A 14 -26.64 -9.98 1.46
C GLY A 14 -25.81 -11.26 1.30
N LEU A 15 -26.31 -12.26 0.57
CA LEU A 15 -25.57 -13.51 0.27
C LEU A 15 -24.26 -13.27 -0.50
N PHE A 16 -24.16 -12.19 -1.27
CA PHE A 16 -22.97 -11.88 -2.07
C PHE A 16 -21.87 -11.17 -1.28
N ASN A 17 -22.20 -10.60 -0.11
CA ASN A 17 -21.25 -9.95 0.82
C ASN A 17 -20.23 -9.01 0.13
N GLU A 18 -20.68 -8.11 -0.74
CA GLU A 18 -19.82 -7.25 -1.57
C GLU A 18 -18.86 -6.34 -0.77
N SER A 19 -19.14 -6.10 0.52
CA SER A 19 -18.30 -5.31 1.42
C SER A 19 -17.32 -6.16 2.24
N GLU A 20 -17.14 -7.45 1.93
CA GLU A 20 -16.35 -8.38 2.75
C GLU A 20 -14.92 -7.92 3.07
N PHE A 21 -14.30 -7.16 2.17
CA PHE A 21 -12.90 -6.73 2.32
C PHE A 21 -12.70 -5.82 3.53
N VAL A 22 -13.70 -5.01 3.90
CA VAL A 22 -13.59 -4.08 5.02
C VAL A 22 -13.31 -4.80 6.34
N TYR A 23 -13.87 -6.00 6.54
CA TYR A 23 -13.68 -6.79 7.75
C TYR A 23 -12.33 -7.52 7.79
N ARG A 24 -11.67 -7.71 6.63
CA ARG A 24 -10.30 -8.22 6.56
C ARG A 24 -9.27 -7.11 6.75
N HIS A 25 -9.61 -5.89 6.32
CA HIS A 25 -8.75 -4.72 6.44
C HIS A 25 -8.78 -4.10 7.83
N LEU A 26 -9.97 -3.93 8.43
CA LEU A 26 -10.12 -3.38 9.77
C LEU A 26 -9.88 -4.46 10.83
N GLY A 27 -8.82 -4.30 11.62
CA GLY A 27 -8.47 -5.24 12.69
C GLY A 27 -9.30 -5.15 13.97
N SER A 28 -10.22 -4.18 14.07
CA SER A 28 -11.11 -4.00 15.23
C SER A 28 -12.56 -4.33 14.85
N ASN A 29 -13.21 -5.16 15.68
CA ASN A 29 -14.64 -5.43 15.57
C ASN A 29 -15.46 -4.44 16.41
N GLU A 30 -16.78 -4.50 16.28
CA GLU A 30 -17.73 -3.62 16.99
C GLU A 30 -17.50 -3.61 18.52
N THR A 31 -17.27 -4.77 19.14
CA THR A 31 -17.01 -4.88 20.58
C THR A 31 -15.75 -4.13 20.98
N LYS A 32 -14.63 -4.37 20.28
CA LYS A 32 -13.36 -3.69 20.57
C LYS A 32 -13.46 -2.18 20.30
N GLN A 33 -14.22 -1.76 19.30
CA GLN A 33 -14.49 -0.34 19.04
C GLN A 33 -15.26 0.29 20.20
N ALA A 34 -16.30 -0.37 20.72
CA ALA A 34 -17.05 0.12 21.87
C ALA A 34 -16.17 0.22 23.13
N ASP A 35 -15.34 -0.79 23.40
CA ASP A 35 -14.42 -0.78 24.55
C ASP A 35 -13.42 0.40 24.46
N LEU A 36 -12.85 0.62 23.27
CA LEU A 36 -11.91 1.73 23.03
C LEU A 36 -12.60 3.09 23.19
N LEU A 37 -13.80 3.26 22.62
CA LEU A 37 -14.57 4.50 22.75
C LEU A 37 -14.92 4.79 24.21
N SER A 38 -15.36 3.78 24.96
CA SER A 38 -15.65 3.91 26.39
C SER A 38 -14.41 4.29 27.18
N ALA A 39 -13.23 3.76 26.85
CA ALA A 39 -11.98 4.08 27.53
C ALA A 39 -11.57 5.56 27.37
N ILE A 40 -11.99 6.21 26.28
CA ILE A 40 -11.77 7.64 26.03
C ILE A 40 -13.02 8.50 26.28
N GLY A 41 -14.07 7.95 26.89
CA GLY A 41 -15.25 8.69 27.34
C GLY A 41 -16.35 8.94 26.30
N TYR A 42 -16.31 8.26 25.15
CA TYR A 42 -17.30 8.41 24.08
C TYR A 42 -18.26 7.22 24.01
N GLN A 43 -19.52 7.48 23.64
CA GLN A 43 -20.55 6.45 23.50
C GLN A 43 -20.57 5.82 22.10
N ASP A 44 -20.15 6.58 21.08
CA ASP A 44 -20.15 6.15 19.69
C ASP A 44 -19.07 6.88 18.86
N MET A 45 -18.82 6.36 17.66
CA MET A 45 -17.86 6.96 16.73
C MET A 45 -18.30 8.35 16.25
N ALA A 46 -19.60 8.60 16.14
CA ALA A 46 -20.12 9.87 15.63
C ALA A 46 -19.79 11.03 16.58
N SER A 47 -20.01 10.85 17.88
CA SER A 47 -19.63 11.78 18.95
C SER A 47 -18.11 12.01 18.99
N PHE A 48 -17.31 10.95 18.91
CA PHE A 48 -15.84 11.07 18.85
C PHE A 48 -15.36 11.91 17.66
N ILE A 49 -15.88 11.64 16.46
CA ILE A 49 -15.52 12.44 15.27
C ILE A 49 -16.07 13.86 15.38
N ASN A 50 -17.24 14.04 16.02
CA ASN A 50 -17.84 15.35 16.25
C ASN A 50 -16.94 16.28 17.05
N ASP A 51 -16.17 15.75 18.00
CA ASP A 51 -15.27 16.54 18.83
C ASP A 51 -13.85 16.59 18.28
N THR A 52 -13.46 15.67 17.38
CA THR A 52 -12.10 15.58 16.83
C THR A 52 -11.88 16.41 15.57
N VAL A 53 -12.82 16.40 14.62
CA VAL A 53 -12.65 17.04 13.31
C VAL A 53 -13.50 18.31 13.28
N PRO A 54 -12.99 19.54 13.15
CA PRO A 54 -13.84 20.74 13.14
C PRO A 54 -14.93 20.71 12.06
N GLU A 55 -16.15 21.11 12.39
CA GLU A 55 -17.31 21.06 11.49
C GLU A 55 -17.07 21.76 10.13
N PRO A 56 -16.44 22.95 10.05
CA PRO A 56 -16.29 23.69 8.80
C PRO A 56 -15.43 23.01 7.73
N VAL A 57 -14.62 22.01 8.10
CA VAL A 57 -13.76 21.27 7.17
C VAL A 57 -14.32 19.88 6.83
N ARG A 58 -15.52 19.54 7.31
CA ARG A 58 -16.12 18.24 7.07
C ARG A 58 -16.83 18.18 5.73
N LEU A 59 -16.91 16.97 5.20
CA LEU A 59 -17.76 16.66 4.07
C LEU A 59 -19.19 16.36 4.56
N HIS A 60 -20.16 17.21 4.19
CA HIS A 60 -21.58 17.05 4.56
C HIS A 60 -22.38 16.12 3.62
N LYS A 61 -21.68 15.23 2.93
CA LYS A 61 -22.27 14.23 2.03
C LYS A 61 -21.41 12.97 2.05
N ASP A 62 -22.02 11.86 1.67
CA ASP A 62 -21.24 10.66 1.41
C ASP A 62 -20.33 10.85 0.18
N LEU A 63 -19.27 10.05 0.13
CA LEU A 63 -18.39 10.03 -1.04
C LEU A 63 -19.16 9.47 -2.23
N ASP A 64 -19.05 10.16 -3.37
CA ASP A 64 -19.61 9.70 -4.64
C ASP A 64 -18.67 8.66 -5.26
N LEU A 65 -18.78 7.42 -4.78
CA LEU A 65 -17.95 6.29 -5.19
C LEU A 65 -18.83 5.14 -5.72
N PRO A 66 -18.29 4.30 -6.62
CA PRO A 66 -18.94 3.05 -6.97
C PRO A 66 -19.20 2.18 -5.75
N LEU A 67 -20.22 1.33 -5.83
CA LEU A 67 -20.45 0.31 -4.80
C LEU A 67 -19.21 -0.55 -4.59
N ALA A 68 -18.98 -0.94 -3.33
CA ALA A 68 -17.93 -1.87 -2.96
C ALA A 68 -18.03 -3.17 -3.79
N MET A 69 -16.88 -3.80 -4.00
CA MET A 69 -16.76 -5.08 -4.69
C MET A 69 -16.04 -6.05 -3.76
N SER A 70 -16.42 -7.33 -3.79
CA SER A 70 -15.61 -8.38 -3.18
C SER A 70 -14.17 -8.38 -3.74
N GLU A 71 -13.22 -8.92 -2.97
CA GLU A 71 -11.81 -8.98 -3.40
C GLU A 71 -11.66 -9.74 -4.73
N HIS A 72 -12.39 -10.85 -4.88
CA HIS A 72 -12.40 -11.65 -6.09
C HIS A 72 -12.89 -10.85 -7.31
N ALA A 73 -14.01 -10.13 -7.17
CA ALA A 73 -14.56 -9.32 -8.25
C ALA A 73 -13.63 -8.15 -8.61
N ALA A 74 -12.99 -7.53 -7.63
CA ALA A 74 -12.02 -6.45 -7.85
C ALA A 74 -10.80 -6.95 -8.66
N LEU A 75 -10.23 -8.10 -8.29
CA LEU A 75 -9.12 -8.71 -9.04
C LEU A 75 -9.53 -9.08 -10.47
N ALA A 76 -10.71 -9.67 -10.66
CA ALA A 76 -11.22 -9.99 -12.00
C ALA A 76 -11.42 -8.75 -12.87
N LYS A 77 -11.90 -7.64 -12.28
CA LYS A 77 -12.04 -6.35 -12.96
C LYS A 77 -10.68 -5.79 -13.37
N LEU A 78 -9.69 -5.80 -12.48
CA LEU A 78 -8.33 -5.34 -12.76
C LEU A 78 -7.65 -6.20 -13.85
N ARG A 79 -7.85 -7.53 -13.84
CA ARG A 79 -7.36 -8.42 -14.90
C ARG A 79 -7.91 -8.04 -16.27
N LYS A 80 -9.22 -7.80 -16.39
CA LYS A 80 -9.84 -7.35 -17.65
C LYS A 80 -9.27 -6.03 -18.14
N MET A 81 -8.93 -5.10 -17.25
CA MET A 81 -8.26 -3.85 -17.62
C MET A 81 -6.84 -4.12 -18.13
N ALA A 82 -6.09 -4.96 -17.42
CA ALA A 82 -4.74 -5.35 -17.81
C ALA A 82 -4.70 -6.12 -19.14
N ASP A 83 -5.73 -6.89 -19.47
CA ASP A 83 -5.86 -7.60 -20.76
C ASP A 83 -5.95 -6.65 -21.97
N ASN A 84 -6.35 -5.39 -21.76
CA ASN A 84 -6.38 -4.39 -22.82
C ASN A 84 -5.00 -3.74 -23.07
N VAL A 85 -3.99 -4.02 -22.24
CA VAL A 85 -2.64 -3.49 -22.40
C VAL A 85 -1.87 -4.34 -23.42
N THR A 86 -1.42 -3.71 -24.50
CA THR A 86 -0.54 -4.36 -25.49
C THR A 86 0.91 -4.28 -25.04
N VAL A 87 1.51 -5.44 -24.71
CA VAL A 87 2.93 -5.54 -24.33
C VAL A 87 3.77 -5.85 -25.57
N ASN A 88 4.44 -4.83 -26.11
CA ASN A 88 5.34 -4.97 -27.26
C ASN A 88 6.78 -5.22 -26.84
N LYS A 89 7.59 -5.77 -27.75
CA LYS A 89 9.05 -5.69 -27.64
C LYS A 89 9.46 -4.23 -27.90
N SER A 90 9.76 -3.51 -26.83
CA SER A 90 10.17 -2.11 -26.90
C SER A 90 11.69 -1.98 -26.97
N TYR A 91 12.17 -1.24 -27.97
CA TYR A 91 13.57 -0.84 -28.14
C TYR A 91 13.72 0.69 -28.20
N ILE A 92 12.79 1.42 -27.58
CA ILE A 92 12.77 2.89 -27.58
C ILE A 92 13.97 3.47 -26.81
N GLY A 93 14.43 2.79 -25.75
CA GLY A 93 15.51 3.28 -24.89
C GLY A 93 15.03 4.40 -23.97
N GLN A 94 15.78 5.51 -23.92
CA GLN A 94 15.47 6.69 -23.10
C GLN A 94 15.37 6.38 -21.58
N GLY A 95 16.36 5.68 -21.03
CA GLY A 95 16.42 5.37 -19.59
C GLY A 95 15.67 4.10 -19.17
N TYR A 96 14.82 3.53 -20.04
CA TYR A 96 14.08 2.29 -19.74
C TYR A 96 14.44 1.18 -20.72
N SER A 97 14.94 0.06 -20.19
CA SER A 97 15.32 -1.12 -20.97
C SER A 97 14.71 -2.39 -20.37
N PRO A 98 14.10 -3.29 -21.16
CA PRO A 98 13.52 -4.52 -20.63
C PRO A 98 14.62 -5.46 -20.10
N VAL A 99 14.40 -6.00 -18.91
CA VAL A 99 15.31 -6.96 -18.25
C VAL A 99 14.57 -8.26 -17.91
N ARG A 100 15.32 -9.35 -17.75
CA ARG A 100 14.77 -10.62 -17.24
C ARG A 100 14.89 -10.65 -15.72
N MET A 101 13.81 -10.35 -15.01
CA MET A 101 13.75 -10.47 -13.55
C MET A 101 13.99 -11.93 -13.12
N PRO A 102 15.00 -12.23 -12.29
CA PRO A 102 15.17 -13.58 -11.76
C PRO A 102 13.94 -13.99 -10.93
N ALA A 103 13.32 -15.12 -11.27
CA ALA A 103 12.09 -15.59 -10.64
C ALA A 103 12.23 -15.78 -9.12
N VAL A 104 13.42 -16.14 -8.63
CA VAL A 104 13.71 -16.26 -7.20
C VAL A 104 13.61 -14.92 -6.47
N ILE A 105 14.00 -13.81 -7.11
CA ILE A 105 13.89 -12.46 -6.53
C ILE A 105 12.44 -12.01 -6.56
N GLN A 106 11.75 -12.20 -7.69
CA GLN A 106 10.33 -11.86 -7.81
C GLN A 106 9.52 -12.55 -6.70
N ARG A 107 9.65 -13.87 -6.56
CA ARG A 107 8.82 -14.64 -5.63
C ARG A 107 9.15 -14.40 -4.17
N ASN A 108 10.44 -14.28 -3.82
CA ASN A 108 10.89 -14.29 -2.42
C ASN A 108 11.21 -12.91 -1.84
N VAL A 109 11.28 -11.87 -2.68
CA VAL A 109 11.50 -10.48 -2.26
C VAL A 109 10.30 -9.61 -2.66
N LEU A 110 10.03 -9.45 -3.96
CA LEU A 110 8.99 -8.53 -4.44
C LEU A 110 7.57 -8.95 -4.01
N GLU A 111 7.26 -10.24 -4.08
CA GLU A 111 5.96 -10.81 -3.73
C GLU A 111 5.90 -11.34 -2.28
N ASN A 112 6.88 -10.99 -1.44
CA ASN A 112 6.96 -11.45 -0.06
C ASN A 112 6.70 -10.30 0.93
N PRO A 113 5.59 -10.33 1.70
CA PRO A 113 5.28 -9.26 2.65
C PRO A 113 6.36 -9.04 3.70
N GLY A 114 7.17 -10.06 4.05
CA GLY A 114 8.29 -9.89 4.97
C GLY A 114 9.35 -8.89 4.49
N TRP A 115 9.39 -8.58 3.19
CA TRP A 115 10.29 -7.58 2.61
C TRP A 115 9.63 -6.21 2.38
N TYR A 116 8.35 -6.16 2.01
CA TYR A 116 7.70 -4.90 1.59
C TYR A 116 6.77 -4.26 2.61
N THR A 117 6.45 -4.91 3.75
CA THR A 117 5.57 -4.29 4.76
C THR A 117 6.33 -3.46 5.79
N ALA A 118 7.63 -3.68 5.97
CA ALA A 118 8.46 -2.85 6.83
C ALA A 118 8.74 -1.49 6.18
N TYR A 119 8.90 -0.45 7.00
CA TYR A 119 9.25 0.89 6.52
C TYR A 119 10.74 1.19 6.71
N THR A 120 11.13 2.46 6.61
CA THR A 120 12.49 2.96 6.81
C THR A 120 13.15 2.33 8.05
N PRO A 121 14.41 1.86 7.94
CA PRO A 121 15.12 1.18 9.03
C PRO A 121 15.57 2.11 10.15
N TYR A 122 14.65 2.84 10.79
CA TYR A 122 14.95 3.71 11.93
C TYR A 122 15.40 2.94 13.19
N GLN A 123 15.02 1.66 13.29
CA GLN A 123 15.45 0.75 14.36
C GLN A 123 16.39 -0.30 13.77
N ALA A 124 17.69 -0.04 13.83
CA ALA A 124 18.70 -0.79 13.09
C ALA A 124 18.78 -2.26 13.53
N GLU A 125 18.64 -2.53 14.83
CA GLU A 125 18.77 -3.84 15.47
C GLU A 125 17.79 -4.86 14.93
N ILE A 126 16.60 -4.41 14.51
CA ILE A 126 15.54 -5.23 13.93
C ILE A 126 15.39 -5.02 12.42
N ALA A 127 16.41 -4.43 11.78
CA ALA A 127 16.40 -4.07 10.37
C ALA A 127 17.64 -4.51 9.60
N GLN A 128 18.56 -5.26 10.23
CA GLN A 128 19.86 -5.61 9.66
C GLN A 128 19.76 -6.24 8.27
N GLY A 129 18.79 -7.13 8.01
CA GLY A 129 18.67 -7.79 6.69
C GLY A 129 18.47 -6.81 5.52
N ARG A 130 17.63 -5.77 5.67
CA ARG A 130 17.44 -4.77 4.60
C ARG A 130 18.54 -3.72 4.58
N LEU A 131 19.15 -3.39 5.73
CA LEU A 131 20.32 -2.53 5.80
C LEU A 131 21.51 -3.13 5.05
N GLU A 132 21.74 -4.44 5.23
CA GLU A 132 22.77 -5.16 4.48
C GLU A 132 22.47 -5.19 2.97
N ALA A 133 21.22 -5.42 2.57
CA ALA A 133 20.84 -5.36 1.16
C ALA A 133 21.06 -3.96 0.55
N LEU A 134 20.80 -2.88 1.28
CA LEU A 134 21.08 -1.51 0.86
C LEU A 134 22.59 -1.22 0.81
N LEU A 135 23.37 -1.76 1.74
CA LEU A 135 24.83 -1.66 1.69
C LEU A 135 25.40 -2.39 0.47
N ASN A 136 24.85 -3.56 0.13
CA ASN A 136 25.21 -4.27 -1.11
C ASN A 136 24.84 -3.45 -2.36
N PHE A 137 23.70 -2.76 -2.36
CA PHE A 137 23.34 -1.83 -3.45
C PHE A 137 24.38 -0.69 -3.57
N GLN A 138 24.77 -0.06 -2.46
CA GLN A 138 25.80 0.97 -2.44
C GLN A 138 27.13 0.45 -2.99
N GLN A 139 27.54 -0.75 -2.58
CA GLN A 139 28.78 -1.36 -3.04
C GLN A 139 28.75 -1.65 -4.54
N VAL A 140 27.64 -2.18 -5.08
CA VAL A 140 27.47 -2.38 -6.52
C VAL A 140 27.60 -1.06 -7.29
N CYS A 141 27.00 0.03 -6.79
CA CYS A 141 27.15 1.35 -7.40
C CYS A 141 28.62 1.80 -7.38
N ILE A 142 29.30 1.71 -6.22
CA ILE A 142 30.72 2.07 -6.05
C ILE A 142 31.60 1.29 -7.04
N ASP A 143 31.45 -0.03 -7.10
CA ASP A 143 32.26 -0.90 -7.95
C ASP A 143 32.05 -0.61 -9.45
N LEU A 144 30.80 -0.30 -9.85
CA LEU A 144 30.47 -0.03 -11.25
C LEU A 144 30.83 1.38 -11.71
N THR A 145 30.73 2.39 -10.83
CA THR A 145 31.03 3.78 -11.20
C THR A 145 32.46 4.19 -10.88
N GLY A 146 33.16 3.45 -10.00
CA GLY A 146 34.50 3.79 -9.51
C GLY A 146 34.54 5.02 -8.59
N LEU A 147 33.40 5.41 -8.01
CA LEU A 147 33.31 6.53 -7.07
C LEU A 147 33.49 6.06 -5.64
N GLU A 148 33.88 6.95 -4.72
CA GLU A 148 34.24 6.57 -3.35
C GLU A 148 33.05 6.18 -2.47
N MET A 149 31.85 6.72 -2.76
CA MET A 149 30.64 6.50 -1.98
C MET A 149 29.38 6.53 -2.85
N ALA A 150 28.33 5.85 -2.40
CA ALA A 150 27.01 5.87 -3.01
C ALA A 150 25.91 5.97 -1.95
N GLY A 151 24.79 6.60 -2.31
CA GLY A 151 23.58 6.63 -1.48
C GLY A 151 22.76 5.34 -1.57
N ALA A 152 21.75 5.20 -0.70
CA ALA A 152 20.83 4.06 -0.69
C ALA A 152 19.61 4.29 -1.61
N SER A 153 19.85 4.70 -2.87
CA SER A 153 18.89 5.13 -3.91
C SER A 153 18.41 6.59 -3.86
N LEU A 154 17.87 7.05 -5.01
CA LEU A 154 17.06 8.25 -5.22
C LEU A 154 15.82 7.85 -6.04
N LEU A 155 14.93 8.81 -6.35
CA LEU A 155 13.64 8.51 -6.98
C LEU A 155 13.77 8.01 -8.43
N ASP A 156 14.53 8.71 -9.27
CA ASP A 156 14.79 8.36 -10.67
C ASP A 156 16.06 9.05 -11.20
N GLU A 157 16.41 8.79 -12.46
CA GLU A 157 17.61 9.34 -13.11
C GLU A 157 17.60 10.88 -13.20
N ALA A 158 16.47 11.47 -13.57
CA ALA A 158 16.37 12.91 -13.80
C ALA A 158 16.45 13.70 -12.49
N THR A 159 15.77 13.22 -11.45
CA THR A 159 15.84 13.80 -10.10
C THR A 159 17.22 13.59 -9.47
N ALA A 160 17.88 12.45 -9.72
CA ALA A 160 19.27 12.25 -9.28
C ALA A 160 20.24 13.23 -9.95
N ALA A 161 20.06 13.52 -11.24
CA ALA A 161 20.86 14.53 -11.94
C ALA A 161 20.60 15.94 -11.40
N ALA A 162 19.36 16.26 -11.02
CA ALA A 162 19.03 17.53 -10.38
C ALA A 162 19.66 17.66 -8.98
N GLU A 163 19.64 16.61 -8.16
CA GLU A 163 20.32 16.60 -6.85
C GLU A 163 21.84 16.78 -6.99
N ALA A 164 22.46 16.25 -8.07
CA ALA A 164 23.88 16.45 -8.33
C ALA A 164 24.24 17.90 -8.67
N MET A 165 23.28 18.72 -9.09
CA MET A 165 23.45 20.15 -9.37
C MET A 165 23.29 21.03 -8.11
N ALA A 166 22.53 20.55 -7.12
CA ALA A 166 22.01 21.35 -6.00
C ALA A 166 23.09 21.83 -5.00
#